data_AF-A0A318EQV3-F1
#
_entry.id   AF-A0A318EQV3-F1
#
_cell.length_a   1.000
_cell.length_b   1.000
_cell.length_c   1.000
_cell.angle_alpha   90.00
_cell.angle_beta   90.00
_cell.angle_gamma   90.00
#
_symmetry.space_group_name_H-M   'P 1'
#
loop_
_entity.id
_entity.type
_entity.pdbx_description
1 polymer ?
#
loop_
_entity_poly.entity_id
_entity_poly.type
_entity_poly.pdbx_seq_one_letter_code
_entity_poly.pdbx_strand_id
1 'polypeptide(L)'
;MERVLKNTKVSIALTAILNICLGITLLVYPKMTMTAICYAFGGVLIICALFHVFFYFKYKKQNSLVNFNIIIAIVTGVIGIWIVSKPSMVIYIIPVIFGFVLVIHSIVNVKQGIELKEKFYQHWWISFFMAVIHIGFASLLFINPFQAETTLMIAIGISLLYDGISSIWILTKIGKAEREIKK
;
A
#
# COMPACT_ATOMS: atom_id res chain seq x y z
N MET A 1 -9.63 -6.74 32.43
CA MET A 1 -8.74 -7.28 31.39
C MET A 1 -9.46 -8.24 30.43
N GLU A 2 -10.37 -9.09 30.88
CA GLU A 2 -11.09 -10.06 30.02
C GLU A 2 -11.91 -9.45 28.86
N ARG A 3 -12.54 -8.28 29.04
CA ARG A 3 -13.23 -7.57 27.93
C ARG A 3 -12.27 -7.12 26.83
N VAL A 4 -11.06 -6.69 27.21
CA VAL A 4 -10.04 -6.23 26.25
C VAL A 4 -9.54 -7.42 25.44
N LEU A 5 -9.23 -8.56 26.10
CA LEU A 5 -8.84 -9.80 25.43
C LEU A 5 -9.91 -10.32 24.47
N LYS A 6 -11.19 -10.30 24.88
CA LYS A 6 -12.31 -10.73 24.05
C LYS A 6 -12.48 -9.83 22.82
N ASN A 7 -12.42 -8.50 22.99
CA ASN A 7 -12.51 -7.56 21.88
C ASN A 7 -11.31 -7.68 20.93
N THR A 8 -10.10 -7.92 21.44
CA THR A 8 -8.92 -8.13 20.61
C THR A 8 -9.06 -9.40 19.77
N LYS A 9 -9.51 -10.51 20.35
CA LYS A 9 -9.75 -11.76 19.60
C LYS A 9 -10.81 -11.61 18.52
N VAL A 10 -11.91 -10.92 18.82
CA VAL A 10 -12.98 -10.64 17.84
C VAL A 10 -12.45 -9.73 16.72
N SER A 11 -11.67 -8.70 17.06
CA SER A 11 -11.09 -7.79 16.06
C SER A 11 -10.07 -8.48 15.16
N ILE A 12 -9.22 -9.36 15.71
CA ILE A 12 -8.27 -10.18 14.93
C ILE A 12 -9.03 -11.14 14.02
N ALA A 13 -10.04 -11.85 14.53
CA ALA A 13 -10.84 -12.77 13.72
C ALA A 13 -11.58 -12.04 12.58
N LEU A 14 -12.18 -10.88 12.88
CA LEU A 14 -12.87 -10.05 11.88
C LEU A 14 -11.90 -9.57 10.79
N THR A 15 -10.73 -9.06 11.20
CA THR A 15 -9.69 -8.58 10.28
C THR A 15 -9.15 -9.73 9.42
N ALA A 16 -8.97 -10.92 9.99
CA ALA A 16 -8.51 -12.09 9.26
C ALA A 16 -9.53 -12.54 8.19
N ILE A 17 -10.82 -12.60 8.54
CA ILE A 17 -11.89 -12.95 7.60
C ILE A 17 -11.97 -11.92 6.48
N LEU A 18 -11.93 -10.63 6.84
CA LEU A 18 -11.94 -9.53 5.86
C LEU A 18 -10.74 -9.62 4.91
N ASN A 19 -9.53 -9.82 5.43
CA ASN A 19 -8.33 -9.96 4.60
C ASN A 19 -8.40 -11.18 3.67
N ILE A 20 -8.94 -12.31 4.13
CA ILE A 20 -9.12 -13.49 3.27
C ILE A 20 -10.14 -13.22 2.16
N CYS A 21 -11.31 -12.68 2.50
CA CYS A 21 -12.36 -12.35 1.52
C CYS A 21 -11.86 -11.32 0.49
N LEU A 22 -11.17 -10.28 0.94
CA LEU A 22 -10.56 -9.28 0.07
C LEU A 22 -9.47 -9.93 -0.80
N GLY A 23 -8.56 -10.72 -0.22
CA GLY A 23 -7.50 -11.42 -0.94
C GLY A 23 -8.04 -12.31 -2.07
N ILE A 24 -9.10 -13.09 -1.80
CA ILE A 24 -9.78 -13.90 -2.83
C ILE A 24 -10.38 -12.99 -3.92
N THR A 25 -11.07 -11.91 -3.53
CA THR A 25 -11.69 -10.98 -4.49
C THR A 25 -10.65 -10.36 -5.42
N LEU A 26 -9.48 -9.95 -4.88
CA LEU A 26 -8.37 -9.41 -5.65
C LEU A 26 -7.79 -10.43 -6.64
N LEU A 27 -7.76 -11.72 -6.27
CA LEU A 27 -7.25 -12.79 -7.13
C LEU A 27 -8.22 -13.17 -8.25
N VAL A 28 -9.52 -13.19 -7.98
CA VAL A 28 -10.55 -13.57 -8.96
C VAL A 28 -10.84 -12.43 -9.94
N TYR A 29 -10.88 -11.18 -9.45
CA TYR A 29 -11.26 -10.00 -10.25
C TYR A 29 -10.26 -8.84 -10.15
N PRO A 30 -8.96 -9.04 -10.48
CA PRO A 30 -7.90 -8.05 -10.24
C PRO A 30 -8.18 -6.70 -10.94
N LYS A 31 -8.67 -6.72 -12.19
CA LYS A 31 -8.98 -5.49 -12.93
C LYS A 31 -10.12 -4.68 -12.30
N MET A 32 -11.21 -5.35 -11.93
CA MET A 32 -12.36 -4.70 -11.31
C MET A 32 -11.96 -4.10 -9.95
N THR A 33 -11.21 -4.86 -9.15
CA THR A 33 -10.74 -4.36 -7.86
C THR A 33 -9.79 -3.18 -8.01
N MET A 34 -8.92 -3.18 -9.02
CA MET A 34 -8.00 -2.07 -9.24
C MET A 34 -8.74 -0.78 -9.60
N THR A 35 -9.76 -0.87 -10.46
CA THR A 35 -10.64 0.27 -10.74
C THR A 35 -11.43 0.71 -9.52
N ALA A 36 -11.93 -0.22 -8.71
CA ALA A 36 -12.65 0.09 -7.47
C ALA A 36 -11.76 0.82 -6.46
N ILE A 37 -10.50 0.42 -6.32
CA ILE A 37 -9.51 1.11 -5.48
C ILE A 37 -9.27 2.53 -5.98
N CYS A 38 -9.13 2.73 -7.29
CA CYS A 38 -8.96 4.07 -7.85
C CYS A 38 -10.17 4.98 -7.58
N TYR A 39 -11.39 4.45 -7.73
CA TYR A 39 -12.61 5.19 -7.38
C TYR A 39 -12.69 5.52 -5.90
N ALA A 40 -12.38 4.56 -5.03
CA ALA A 40 -12.37 4.78 -3.59
C ALA A 40 -11.34 5.84 -3.19
N PHE A 41 -10.11 5.73 -3.72
CA PHE A 41 -9.04 6.68 -3.46
C PHE A 41 -9.37 8.09 -3.97
N GLY A 42 -9.86 8.20 -5.21
CA GLY A 42 -10.32 9.47 -5.79
C GLY A 42 -11.49 10.07 -5.01
N GLY A 43 -12.44 9.25 -4.55
CA GLY A 43 -13.55 9.67 -3.70
C GLY A 43 -13.08 10.21 -2.35
N VAL A 44 -12.13 9.53 -1.69
CA VAL A 44 -11.52 10.01 -0.45
C VAL A 44 -10.82 11.34 -0.67
N LEU A 45 -10.05 11.52 -1.76
CA LEU A 45 -9.41 12.80 -2.08
C LEU A 45 -10.41 13.94 -2.25
N ILE A 46 -11.54 13.68 -2.93
CA ILE A 46 -12.62 14.66 -3.08
C ILE A 46 -13.22 15.02 -1.72
N ILE A 47 -13.50 14.04 -0.87
CA ILE A 47 -14.04 14.25 0.48
C ILE A 47 -13.04 15.08 1.31
N CYS A 48 -11.76 14.74 1.30
CA CYS A 48 -10.71 15.51 1.98
C CYS A 48 -10.63 16.96 1.47
N ALA A 49 -10.73 17.17 0.15
CA ALA A 49 -10.76 18.50 -0.44
C ALA A 49 -11.98 19.31 0.05
N LEU A 50 -13.17 18.69 0.10
CA LEU A 50 -14.38 19.32 0.64
C LEU A 50 -14.21 19.70 2.12
N PHE A 51 -13.62 18.82 2.93
CA PHE A 51 -13.29 19.15 4.32
C PHE A 51 -12.36 20.35 4.40
N HIS A 52 -11.27 20.38 3.64
CA HIS A 52 -10.34 21.51 3.64
C HIS A 52 -11.01 22.83 3.21
N VAL A 53 -11.90 22.80 2.21
CA VAL A 53 -12.70 23.98 1.82
C VAL A 53 -13.63 24.41 2.95
N PHE A 54 -14.31 23.47 3.61
CA PHE A 54 -15.19 23.77 4.74
C PHE A 54 -14.42 24.41 5.91
N PHE A 55 -13.27 23.84 6.27
CA PHE A 55 -12.37 24.39 7.28
C PHE A 55 -11.84 25.78 6.88
N TYR A 56 -11.53 26.01 5.60
CA TYR A 56 -11.15 27.33 5.11
C TYR A 56 -12.22 28.39 5.43
N PHE A 57 -13.48 28.13 5.08
CA PHE A 57 -14.57 29.08 5.35
C PHE A 57 -14.79 29.33 6.84
N LYS A 58 -14.63 28.29 7.68
CA LYS A 58 -14.83 28.39 9.13
C LYS A 58 -13.72 29.16 9.85
N TYR A 59 -12.47 29.05 9.39
CA TYR A 59 -11.29 29.64 10.05
C TYR A 59 -10.67 30.82 9.28
N LYS A 60 -11.34 31.29 8.21
CA LYS A 60 -10.91 32.38 7.30
C LYS A 60 -10.41 33.65 8.00
N LYS A 61 -10.89 33.93 9.22
CA LYS A 61 -10.63 35.19 9.93
C LYS A 61 -9.32 35.24 10.72
N GLN A 62 -8.58 34.13 10.86
CA GLN A 62 -7.55 34.01 11.90
C GLN A 62 -6.10 33.77 11.44
N ASN A 63 -5.80 33.44 10.17
CA ASN A 63 -4.39 33.15 9.81
C ASN A 63 -4.05 33.18 8.31
N SER A 64 -2.83 33.64 7.95
CA SER A 64 -2.27 33.60 6.58
C SER A 64 -2.08 32.16 6.06
N LEU A 65 -1.83 31.20 6.96
CA LEU A 65 -1.73 29.76 6.66
C LEU A 65 -3.02 29.18 6.05
N VAL A 66 -4.17 29.84 6.26
CA VAL A 66 -5.47 29.42 5.71
C VAL A 66 -5.49 29.57 4.18
N ASN A 67 -4.72 30.49 3.60
CA ASN A 67 -4.59 30.63 2.14
C ASN A 67 -3.78 29.50 1.49
N PHE A 68 -2.84 28.90 2.21
CA PHE A 68 -2.09 27.74 1.68
C PHE A 68 -2.98 26.49 1.65
N ASN A 69 -3.85 26.34 2.66
CA ASN A 69 -4.80 25.23 2.75
C ASN A 69 -5.81 25.19 1.61
N ILE A 70 -6.27 26.34 1.09
CA ILE A 70 -7.22 26.35 -0.04
C ILE A 70 -6.56 25.96 -1.35
N ILE A 71 -5.30 26.34 -1.58
CA ILE A 71 -4.54 25.90 -2.76
C ILE A 71 -4.38 24.38 -2.73
N ILE A 72 -3.99 23.82 -1.58
CA ILE A 72 -3.89 22.37 -1.39
C ILE A 72 -5.25 21.71 -1.63
N ALA A 73 -6.35 22.28 -1.13
CA ALA A 73 -7.69 21.74 -1.32
C ALA A 73 -8.10 21.69 -2.79
N ILE A 74 -7.84 22.76 -3.54
CA ILE A 74 -8.14 22.83 -4.98
C ILE A 74 -7.32 21.80 -5.74
N VAL A 75 -5.99 21.75 -5.51
CA VAL A 75 -5.11 20.79 -6.16
C VAL A 75 -5.54 19.36 -5.86
N THR A 76 -5.80 19.05 -4.59
CA THR A 76 -6.24 17.70 -4.16
C THR A 76 -7.60 17.34 -4.76
N GLY A 77 -8.53 18.29 -4.82
CA GLY A 77 -9.85 18.09 -5.42
C GLY A 77 -9.79 17.85 -6.92
N VAL A 78 -8.99 18.63 -7.65
CA VAL A 78 -8.78 18.46 -9.11
C VAL A 78 -8.16 17.09 -9.40
N ILE A 79 -7.15 16.69 -8.63
CA ILE A 79 -6.52 15.37 -8.74
C ILE A 79 -7.55 14.28 -8.45
N GLY A 80 -8.34 14.39 -7.37
CA GLY A 80 -9.39 13.44 -7.02
C GLY A 80 -10.44 13.27 -8.11
N ILE A 81 -10.96 14.37 -8.66
CA ILE A 81 -11.93 14.36 -9.77
C ILE A 81 -11.33 13.73 -11.02
N TRP A 82 -10.07 14.05 -11.34
CA TRP A 82 -9.39 13.48 -12.50
C TRP A 82 -9.20 11.96 -12.36
N ILE A 83 -8.81 11.48 -11.17
CA ILE A 83 -8.67 10.06 -10.85
C ILE A 83 -10.00 9.32 -11.04
N VAL A 84 -11.11 9.89 -10.52
CA VAL A 84 -12.45 9.30 -10.67
C VAL A 84 -12.92 9.33 -12.13
N SER A 85 -12.59 10.37 -12.88
CA SER A 85 -13.03 10.49 -14.28
C SER A 85 -12.28 9.55 -15.22
N LYS A 86 -10.99 9.28 -14.95
CA LYS A 86 -10.14 8.43 -15.78
C LYS A 86 -9.27 7.48 -14.94
N PRO A 87 -9.87 6.51 -14.24
CA PRO A 87 -9.13 5.57 -13.39
C PRO A 87 -8.11 4.75 -14.20
N SER A 88 -8.41 4.43 -15.46
CA SER A 88 -7.49 3.70 -16.35
C SER A 88 -6.15 4.41 -16.53
N MET A 89 -6.13 5.75 -16.60
CA MET A 89 -4.89 6.49 -16.79
C MET A 89 -3.99 6.42 -15.55
N VAL A 90 -4.61 6.46 -14.37
CA VAL A 90 -3.94 6.32 -13.07
C VAL A 90 -3.34 4.91 -12.93
N ILE A 91 -4.09 3.90 -13.35
CA ILE A 91 -3.68 2.50 -13.35
C ILE A 91 -2.40 2.29 -14.17
N TYR A 92 -2.22 2.98 -15.30
CA TYR A 92 -0.98 2.90 -16.08
C TYR A 92 0.18 3.71 -15.49
N ILE A 93 -0.11 4.86 -14.89
CA ILE A 93 0.92 5.76 -14.36
C ILE A 93 1.59 5.15 -13.12
N ILE A 94 0.84 4.45 -12.25
CA ILE A 94 1.37 3.90 -11.00
C ILE A 94 2.55 2.93 -11.24
N PRO A 95 2.42 1.87 -12.06
CA PRO A 95 3.53 0.95 -12.37
C PRO A 95 4.75 1.67 -12.95
N VAL A 96 4.55 2.68 -13.80
CA VAL A 96 5.64 3.44 -14.43
C VAL A 96 6.42 4.24 -13.39
N ILE A 97 5.72 4.98 -12.51
CA ILE A 97 6.37 5.71 -11.39
C ILE A 97 7.12 4.73 -10.49
N PHE A 98 6.49 3.60 -10.16
CA PHE A 98 7.10 2.57 -9.31
C PHE A 98 8.36 1.97 -9.96
N GLY A 99 8.32 1.73 -11.29
CA GLY A 99 9.48 1.29 -12.07
C GLY A 99 10.64 2.29 -12.01
N PHE A 100 10.38 3.59 -12.16
CA PHE A 100 11.40 4.62 -12.00
C PHE A 100 12.00 4.65 -10.60
N VAL A 101 11.16 4.56 -9.55
CA VAL A 101 11.63 4.50 -8.16
C VAL A 101 12.51 3.26 -7.94
N LEU A 102 12.14 2.10 -8.48
CA LEU A 102 12.94 0.88 -8.40
C LEU A 102 14.29 1.00 -9.10
N VAL A 103 14.35 1.68 -10.25
CA VAL A 103 15.64 1.95 -10.94
C VAL A 103 16.55 2.80 -10.05
N ILE A 104 16.01 3.88 -9.47
CA ILE A 104 16.78 4.75 -8.56
C ILE A 104 17.28 3.94 -7.36
N HIS A 105 16.41 3.14 -6.74
CA HIS A 105 16.76 2.31 -5.59
C HIS A 105 17.82 1.25 -5.95
N SER A 106 17.75 0.69 -7.17
CA SER A 106 18.73 -0.27 -7.67
C SER A 106 20.10 0.39 -7.83
N ILE A 107 20.17 1.62 -8.36
CA ILE A 107 21.42 2.37 -8.47
C ILE A 107 22.03 2.64 -7.09
N VAL A 108 21.21 3.01 -6.11
CA VAL A 108 21.64 3.23 -4.73
C VAL A 108 22.17 1.94 -4.11
N ASN A 109 21.47 0.82 -4.29
CA ASN A 109 21.90 -0.49 -3.78
C ASN A 109 23.19 -0.99 -4.43
N VAL A 110 23.40 -0.73 -5.73
CA VAL A 110 24.67 -1.03 -6.40
C VAL A 110 25.80 -0.19 -5.82
N LYS A 111 25.59 1.11 -5.60
CA LYS A 111 26.59 1.98 -4.95
C LYS A 111 26.93 1.52 -3.54
N GLN A 112 25.93 1.22 -2.71
CA GLN A 112 26.15 0.68 -1.37
C GLN A 112 26.88 -0.67 -1.42
N GLY A 113 26.55 -1.56 -2.36
CA GLY A 113 27.25 -2.84 -2.54
C GLY A 113 28.73 -2.67 -2.89
N ILE A 114 29.08 -1.65 -3.68
CA ILE A 114 30.48 -1.32 -4.01
C ILE A 114 31.21 -0.77 -2.78
N GLU A 115 30.58 0.13 -2.01
CA GLU A 115 31.14 0.65 -0.75
C GLU A 115 31.33 -0.46 0.31
N LEU A 116 30.41 -1.43 0.40
CA LEU A 116 30.54 -2.58 1.28
C LEU A 116 31.66 -3.55 0.83
N LYS A 117 31.90 -3.66 -0.48
CA LYS A 117 33.02 -4.44 -1.04
C LYS A 117 34.37 -3.84 -0.66
N GLU A 118 34.49 -2.51 -0.66
CA GLU A 118 35.70 -1.80 -0.24
C GLU A 118 35.98 -1.93 1.27
N LYS A 119 34.94 -2.17 2.08
CA LYS A 119 35.03 -2.33 3.54
C LYS A 119 35.08 -3.79 4.06
N PHE A 120 35.40 -4.78 3.21
CA PHE A 120 35.58 -6.19 3.62
C PHE A 120 34.38 -6.88 4.30
N TYR A 121 33.14 -6.52 3.95
CA TYR A 121 31.95 -7.24 4.46
C TYR A 121 31.65 -8.51 3.63
N GLN A 122 31.57 -9.67 4.28
CA GLN A 122 31.34 -10.99 3.64
C GLN A 122 30.01 -11.12 2.86
N HIS A 123 29.05 -10.21 3.06
CA HIS A 123 27.69 -10.30 2.50
C HIS A 123 27.42 -9.35 1.31
N TRP A 124 28.46 -8.76 0.69
CA TRP A 124 28.33 -7.81 -0.43
C TRP A 124 27.56 -8.35 -1.64
N TRP A 125 27.63 -9.66 -1.89
CA TRP A 125 26.91 -10.35 -2.96
C TRP A 125 25.38 -10.28 -2.82
N ILE A 126 24.84 -10.20 -1.60
CA ILE A 126 23.38 -10.11 -1.37
C ILE A 126 22.83 -8.78 -1.86
N SER A 127 23.57 -7.69 -1.65
CA SER A 127 23.18 -6.36 -2.17
C SER A 127 23.15 -6.34 -3.69
N PHE A 128 24.10 -7.05 -4.32
CA PHE A 128 24.18 -7.17 -5.77
C PHE A 128 23.03 -8.02 -6.33
N PHE A 129 22.72 -9.16 -5.69
CA PHE A 129 21.61 -10.02 -6.10
C PHE A 129 20.25 -9.32 -5.97
N MET A 130 20.03 -8.59 -4.88
CA MET A 130 18.84 -7.74 -4.69
C MET A 130 18.72 -6.66 -5.77
N ALA A 131 19.83 -6.01 -6.13
CA ALA A 131 19.82 -5.02 -7.20
C ALA A 131 19.47 -5.63 -8.57
N VAL A 132 20.00 -6.82 -8.90
CA VAL A 132 19.65 -7.53 -10.15
C VAL A 132 18.17 -7.90 -10.19
N ILE A 133 17.61 -8.39 -9.07
CA ILE A 133 16.16 -8.67 -8.97
C ILE A 133 15.35 -7.40 -9.19
N HIS A 134 15.71 -6.28 -8.56
CA HIS A 134 15.00 -5.01 -8.71
C HIS A 134 15.07 -4.47 -10.14
N ILE A 135 16.22 -4.59 -10.82
CA ILE A 135 16.36 -4.20 -12.24
C ILE A 135 15.50 -5.09 -13.14
N GLY A 136 15.44 -6.40 -12.86
CA GLY A 136 14.55 -7.32 -13.57
C GLY A 136 13.07 -6.94 -13.41
N PHE A 137 12.65 -6.65 -12.18
CA PHE A 137 11.30 -6.18 -11.87
C PHE A 137 10.98 -4.84 -12.56
N ALA A 138 11.89 -3.87 -12.49
CA ALA A 138 11.73 -2.57 -13.14
C ALA A 138 11.61 -2.72 -14.67
N SER A 139 12.44 -3.56 -15.28
CA SER A 139 12.38 -3.84 -16.72
C SER A 139 11.03 -4.46 -17.12
N LEU A 140 10.52 -5.39 -16.29
CA LEU A 140 9.21 -6.01 -16.51
C LEU A 140 8.06 -5.00 -16.41
N LEU A 141 8.15 -4.04 -15.47
CA LEU A 141 7.22 -2.92 -15.33
C LEU A 141 7.19 -2.00 -16.55
N PHE A 142 8.34 -1.72 -17.18
CA PHE A 142 8.41 -0.87 -18.37
C PHE A 142 7.96 -1.56 -19.67
N ILE A 143 8.30 -2.85 -19.85
CA ILE A 143 7.97 -3.59 -21.07
C ILE A 143 6.48 -3.93 -21.12
N ASN A 144 5.88 -4.31 -19.99
CA ASN A 144 4.49 -4.75 -19.92
C ASN A 144 3.73 -4.12 -18.74
N PRO A 145 3.44 -2.80 -18.77
CA PRO A 145 2.69 -2.12 -17.70
C PRO A 145 1.30 -2.75 -17.47
N PHE A 146 0.67 -3.23 -18.55
CA PHE A 146 -0.65 -3.88 -18.53
C PHE A 146 -0.66 -5.25 -17.84
N GLN A 147 0.46 -5.98 -17.84
CA GLN A 147 0.57 -7.21 -17.05
C GLN A 147 0.97 -6.87 -15.61
N ALA A 148 1.87 -5.88 -15.46
CA ALA A 148 2.33 -5.44 -14.15
C ALA A 148 1.18 -4.98 -13.23
N GLU A 149 0.17 -4.29 -13.77
CA GLU A 149 -1.02 -3.89 -13.00
C GLU A 149 -1.75 -5.10 -12.39
N THR A 150 -1.90 -6.19 -13.15
CA THR A 150 -2.59 -7.41 -12.72
C THR A 150 -1.70 -8.22 -11.77
N THR A 151 -0.39 -8.31 -12.07
CA THR A 151 0.59 -8.98 -11.21
C THR A 151 0.68 -8.31 -9.84
N LEU A 152 0.67 -6.98 -9.77
CA LEU A 152 0.66 -6.23 -8.52
C LEU A 152 -0.58 -6.57 -7.69
N MET A 153 -1.76 -6.59 -8.30
CA MET A 153 -3.01 -6.94 -7.61
C MET A 153 -3.04 -8.40 -7.13
N ILE A 154 -2.53 -9.33 -7.93
CA ILE A 154 -2.37 -10.73 -7.53
C ILE A 154 -1.40 -10.86 -6.36
N ALA A 155 -0.25 -10.17 -6.42
CA ALA A 155 0.72 -10.17 -5.33
C ALA A 155 0.12 -9.62 -4.03
N ILE A 156 -0.60 -8.50 -4.09
CA ILE A 156 -1.33 -7.93 -2.95
C ILE A 156 -2.38 -8.92 -2.43
N GLY A 157 -3.12 -9.59 -3.33
CA GLY A 157 -4.09 -10.62 -2.96
C GLY A 157 -3.46 -11.80 -2.21
N ILE A 158 -2.30 -12.28 -2.68
CA ILE A 158 -1.53 -13.33 -2.00
C ILE A 158 -1.04 -12.86 -0.63
N SER A 159 -0.52 -11.62 -0.53
CA SER A 159 -0.09 -11.04 0.75
C SER A 159 -1.26 -10.93 1.74
N LEU A 160 -2.44 -10.49 1.29
CA LEU A 160 -3.65 -10.42 2.12
C LEU A 160 -4.09 -11.81 2.61
N LEU A 161 -4.03 -12.81 1.75
CA LEU A 161 -4.30 -14.20 2.14
C LEU A 161 -3.31 -14.67 3.20
N TYR A 162 -2.02 -14.42 2.99
CA TYR A 162 -0.96 -14.76 3.94
C TYR A 162 -1.20 -14.10 5.30
N ASP A 163 -1.50 -12.79 5.32
CA ASP A 163 -1.79 -12.04 6.55
C ASP A 163 -3.04 -12.56 7.26
N GLY A 164 -4.09 -12.91 6.52
CA GLY A 164 -5.31 -13.49 7.06
C GLY A 164 -5.08 -14.86 7.70
N ILE A 165 -4.36 -15.75 7.02
CA ILE A 165 -4.00 -17.08 7.53
C ILE A 165 -3.08 -16.96 8.75
N SER A 166 -2.08 -16.08 8.69
CA SER A 166 -1.17 -15.82 9.80
C SER A 166 -1.91 -15.30 11.04
N SER A 167 -2.87 -14.40 10.85
CA SER A 167 -3.72 -13.87 11.93
C SER A 167 -4.55 -14.96 12.60
N ILE A 168 -5.12 -15.90 11.84
CA ILE A 168 -5.84 -17.07 12.39
C ILE A 168 -4.87 -17.95 13.20
N TRP A 169 -3.66 -18.18 12.69
CA TRP A 169 -2.66 -18.98 13.39
C TRP A 169 -2.24 -18.35 14.72
N ILE A 170 -2.04 -17.04 14.76
CA ILE A 170 -1.79 -16.28 16.00
C ILE A 170 -2.97 -16.43 16.97
N LEU A 171 -4.20 -16.33 16.48
CA LEU A 171 -5.41 -16.51 17.30
C LEU A 171 -5.46 -17.89 17.98
N THR A 172 -5.06 -18.95 17.25
CA THR A 172 -5.00 -20.31 17.83
C THR A 172 -3.92 -20.45 18.91
N LYS A 173 -2.76 -19.80 18.74
CA LYS A 173 -1.69 -19.80 19.74
C LYS A 173 -2.09 -19.04 21.01
N ILE A 174 -2.73 -17.88 20.87
CA ILE A 174 -3.27 -17.12 22.02
C ILE A 174 -4.33 -17.94 22.77
N GLY A 175 -5.21 -18.64 22.05
CA GLY A 175 -6.21 -19.52 22.65
C GLY A 175 -5.61 -20.72 23.40
N LYS A 176 -4.48 -21.27 22.93
CA LYS A 176 -3.74 -22.33 23.62
C LYS A 176 -3.01 -21.81 24.87
N ALA A 177 -2.31 -20.69 24.77
CA ALA A 177 -1.59 -20.08 25.90
C ALA A 177 -2.54 -19.71 27.05
N GLU A 178 -3.74 -19.19 26.76
CA GLU A 178 -4.75 -18.94 27.79
C GLU A 178 -5.26 -20.21 28.48
N ARG A 179 -5.34 -21.34 27.76
CA ARG A 179 -5.76 -22.63 28.33
C ARG A 179 -4.69 -23.25 29.21
N GLU A 180 -3.42 -23.03 28.91
CA GLU A 180 -2.29 -23.52 29.70
C GLU A 180 -2.07 -22.69 30.98
N ILE A 181 -2.28 -21.37 30.93
CA ILE A 181 -2.17 -20.50 32.13
C ILE A 181 -3.35 -20.69 33.10
N LYS A 182 -4.51 -21.12 32.60
CA LYS A 182 -5.70 -21.36 33.42
C LYS A 182 -5.76 -22.78 34.02
N LYS A 183 -4.73 -23.59 33.80
CA LYS A 183 -4.57 -24.96 34.29
C LYS A 183 -3.61 -24.99 35.47
#